data_AF-A0A0D0TL07-F1
#
_entry.id   AF-A0A0D0TL07-F1
#
_cell.length_a   1.000
_cell.length_b   1.000
_cell.length_c   1.000
_cell.angle_alpha   90.00
_cell.angle_beta   90.00
_cell.angle_gamma   90.00
#
_symmetry.space_group_name_H-M   'P 1'
#
loop_
_entity.id
_entity.type
_entity.pdbx_description
1 polymer ?
#
loop_
_entity_poly.entity_id
_entity_poly.type
_entity_poly.pdbx_seq_one_letter_code
_entity_poly.pdbx_strand_id
1 'polypeptide(L)'
;MSGLESLSQQIHATLLSPPAKFLLTSKRAVDDQWWRLRVFWNGGGDSKTGVRVWTADINLEEVSAAEEVLAAAIETGMLHVDCGRRSVNLSTLDELSLHVLIQPKPIITYLTLGNVEDYVGQLIEVNYKVCTSFVSESKYQKAVDVNVMCGMTDVTLFFCIATVKTLGP
;
A
#
# COMPACT_ATOMS: atom_id res chain seq x y z
N MET A 1 8.21 8.23 -18.16
CA MET A 1 7.45 9.00 -17.16
C MET A 1 6.40 8.03 -16.63
N SER A 2 6.47 7.67 -15.35
CA SER A 2 5.52 6.76 -14.72
C SER A 2 4.23 7.53 -14.43
N GLY A 3 3.13 7.13 -15.06
CA GLY A 3 1.79 7.62 -14.68
C GLY A 3 1.32 6.99 -13.36
N LEU A 4 0.10 7.29 -12.93
CA LEU A 4 -0.51 6.65 -11.75
C LEU A 4 -0.87 5.16 -11.94
N GLU A 5 -0.49 4.59 -13.07
CA GLU A 5 -0.80 3.22 -13.45
C GLU A 5 -0.03 2.20 -12.59
N SER A 6 -0.81 1.46 -11.81
CA SER A 6 -0.37 0.27 -11.07
C SER A 6 0.91 0.48 -10.26
N LEU A 7 0.97 1.60 -9.51
CA LEU A 7 1.99 1.87 -8.52
C LEU A 7 1.66 1.13 -7.21
N SER A 8 2.70 0.66 -6.51
CA SER A 8 2.54 0.03 -5.20
C SER A 8 3.66 0.45 -4.26
N GLN A 9 3.31 0.78 -3.02
CA GLN A 9 4.27 1.28 -2.04
C GLN A 9 3.95 0.75 -0.64
N GLN A 10 4.98 0.40 0.14
CA GLN A 10 4.79 0.13 1.57
C GLN A 10 4.75 1.45 2.34
N ILE A 11 3.68 1.66 3.11
CA ILE A 11 3.49 2.84 3.96
C ILE A 11 3.48 2.43 5.44
N HIS A 12 4.05 3.28 6.28
CA HIS A 12 4.21 3.01 7.71
C HIS A 12 3.40 4.02 8.51
N ALA A 13 2.50 3.54 9.36
CA ALA A 13 1.85 4.36 10.38
C ALA A 13 2.70 4.34 11.66
N THR A 14 3.74 5.17 11.68
CA THR A 14 4.72 5.22 12.78
C THR A 14 4.16 5.84 14.06
N LEU A 15 3.04 6.57 13.96
CA LEU A 15 2.34 7.16 15.10
C LEU A 15 1.48 6.16 15.89
N LEU A 16 1.22 4.97 15.33
CA LEU A 16 0.56 3.88 16.04
C LEU A 16 1.53 3.17 16.98
N SER A 17 1.01 2.65 18.09
CA SER A 17 1.74 1.78 19.02
C SER A 17 1.03 0.43 19.17
N PRO A 18 1.57 -0.66 18.61
CA PRO A 18 2.80 -0.73 17.80
C PRO A 18 2.64 -0.10 16.41
N PRO A 19 3.74 0.32 15.74
CA PRO A 19 3.68 0.82 14.37
C PRO A 19 3.07 -0.20 13.42
N ALA A 20 2.16 0.23 12.56
CA ALA A 20 1.53 -0.64 11.56
C ALA A 20 2.14 -0.42 10.17
N LYS A 21 2.20 -1.50 9.40
CA LYS A 21 2.66 -1.52 8.00
C LYS A 21 1.46 -1.77 7.10
N PHE A 22 1.34 -0.99 6.03
CA PHE A 22 0.31 -1.16 5.03
C PHE A 22 0.93 -1.26 3.65
N LEU A 23 0.22 -1.89 2.73
CA LEU A 23 0.51 -1.88 1.30
C LEU A 23 -0.47 -0.92 0.62
N LEU A 24 0.04 0.16 0.04
CA LEU A 24 -0.70 1.02 -0.86
C LEU A 24 -0.62 0.45 -2.27
N THR A 25 -1.75 0.43 -2.96
CA THR A 25 -1.81 0.27 -4.41
C THR A 25 -2.58 1.43 -5.01
N SER A 26 -2.05 1.94 -6.11
CA SER A 26 -2.61 3.04 -6.88
C SER A 26 -2.86 2.56 -8.29
N LYS A 27 -4.04 2.88 -8.83
CA LYS A 27 -4.37 2.59 -10.22
C LYS A 27 -5.20 3.72 -10.79
N ARG A 28 -4.92 4.07 -12.04
CA ARG A 28 -5.79 4.95 -12.81
C ARG A 28 -7.01 4.18 -13.34
N ALA A 29 -8.19 4.76 -13.21
CA ALA A 29 -9.40 4.21 -13.79
C ALA A 29 -9.37 4.32 -15.32
N VAL A 30 -10.17 3.47 -15.99
CA VAL A 30 -10.21 3.37 -17.46
C VAL A 30 -10.74 4.66 -18.12
N ASP A 31 -11.51 5.44 -17.39
CA ASP A 31 -12.07 6.73 -17.82
C ASP A 31 -11.11 7.90 -17.61
N ASP A 32 -9.88 7.66 -17.12
CA ASP A 32 -8.82 8.63 -16.82
C ASP A 32 -9.16 9.76 -15.84
N GLN A 33 -10.41 9.83 -15.38
CA GLN A 33 -10.91 10.82 -14.43
C GLN A 33 -10.69 10.41 -12.98
N TRP A 34 -10.70 9.10 -12.71
CA TRP A 34 -10.63 8.60 -11.34
C TRP A 34 -9.28 7.97 -11.01
N TRP A 35 -8.72 8.41 -9.89
CA TRP A 35 -7.57 7.80 -9.24
C TRP A 35 -8.03 6.88 -8.12
N ARG A 36 -7.74 5.59 -8.25
CA ARG A 36 -8.16 4.55 -7.31
C ARG A 36 -7.03 4.20 -6.37
N LEU A 37 -7.24 4.43 -5.09
CA LEU A 37 -6.31 4.08 -4.02
C LEU A 37 -6.86 2.97 -3.16
N ARG A 38 -6.03 1.96 -2.89
CA ARG A 38 -6.35 0.87 -1.98
C ARG A 38 -5.22 0.70 -0.98
N VAL A 39 -5.57 0.56 0.29
CA VAL A 39 -4.62 0.39 1.39
C VAL A 39 -4.93 -0.94 2.06
N PHE A 40 -3.99 -1.89 1.98
CA PHE A 40 -4.13 -3.22 2.55
C PHE A 40 -3.37 -3.34 3.87
N TRP A 41 -3.96 -4.06 4.81
CA TRP A 41 -3.34 -4.40 6.09
C TRP A 41 -3.55 -5.87 6.39
N ASN A 42 -2.46 -6.57 6.74
CA ASN A 42 -2.45 -8.01 7.01
C ASN A 42 -2.33 -8.31 8.52
N GLY A 43 -3.14 -7.68 9.36
CA GLY A 43 -3.25 -8.07 10.77
C GLY A 43 -1.98 -7.91 11.62
N GLY A 44 -0.92 -7.25 11.11
CA GLY A 44 0.40 -7.26 11.75
C GLY A 44 1.08 -8.63 11.80
N GLY A 45 0.63 -9.60 11.01
CA GLY A 45 1.15 -10.98 11.01
C GLY A 45 0.51 -11.90 12.06
N ASP A 46 -0.50 -11.44 12.80
CA ASP A 46 -1.35 -12.32 13.62
C ASP A 46 -2.26 -13.15 12.69
N SER A 47 -2.13 -14.47 12.72
CA SER A 47 -2.88 -15.40 11.87
C SER A 47 -4.40 -15.37 12.12
N LYS A 48 -4.84 -14.71 13.20
CA LYS A 48 -6.27 -14.57 13.54
C LYS A 48 -6.96 -13.43 12.80
N THR A 49 -6.21 -12.42 12.34
CA THR A 49 -6.79 -11.25 11.69
C THR A 49 -6.60 -11.36 10.19
N GLY A 50 -7.72 -11.53 9.47
CA GLY A 50 -7.72 -11.54 8.01
C GLY A 50 -7.24 -10.22 7.41
N VAL A 51 -6.90 -10.27 6.13
CA VAL A 51 -6.50 -9.08 5.35
C VAL A 51 -7.67 -8.12 5.26
N ARG A 52 -7.43 -6.85 5.58
CA ARG A 52 -8.38 -5.75 5.40
C ARG A 52 -7.91 -4.81 4.30
N VAL A 53 -8.87 -4.15 3.66
CA VAL A 53 -8.62 -3.17 2.61
C VAL A 53 -9.47 -1.93 2.84
N TRP A 54 -8.85 -0.76 2.78
CA TRP A 54 -9.56 0.52 2.69
C TRP A 54 -9.41 1.10 1.30
N THR A 55 -10.46 1.74 0.82
CA THR A 55 -10.62 2.14 -0.58
C THR A 55 -11.05 3.59 -0.70
N ALA A 56 -10.48 4.30 -1.66
CA ALA A 56 -10.95 5.62 -2.08
C ALA A 56 -10.80 5.76 -3.59
N ASP A 57 -11.80 6.39 -4.21
CA ASP A 57 -11.77 6.80 -5.61
C ASP A 57 -11.80 8.33 -5.61
N ILE A 58 -10.75 8.93 -6.15
CA ILE A 58 -10.53 10.38 -6.13
C ILE A 58 -10.67 10.89 -7.55
N ASN A 59 -11.55 11.87 -7.76
CA ASN A 59 -11.63 12.56 -9.04
C ASN A 59 -10.37 13.43 -9.21
N LEU A 60 -9.56 13.14 -10.22
CA LEU A 60 -8.33 13.88 -10.52
C LEU A 60 -8.60 15.35 -10.89
N GLU A 61 -9.78 15.67 -11.43
CA GLU A 61 -10.18 17.05 -11.72
C GLU A 61 -10.36 17.89 -10.45
N GLU A 62 -10.69 17.26 -9.32
CA GLU A 62 -10.85 17.92 -8.01
C GLU A 62 -9.51 18.07 -7.28
N VAL A 63 -8.46 17.38 -7.76
CA VAL A 63 -7.13 17.40 -7.17
C VAL A 63 -6.30 18.53 -7.80
N SER A 64 -5.88 19.48 -6.99
CA SER A 64 -5.05 20.62 -7.43
C SER A 64 -3.57 20.25 -7.65
N ALA A 65 -3.28 19.05 -8.16
CA ALA A 65 -1.93 18.55 -8.39
C ALA A 65 -1.86 17.76 -9.69
N ALA A 66 -0.78 17.98 -10.45
CA ALA A 66 -0.51 17.22 -11.66
C ALA A 66 -0.26 15.75 -11.33
N GLU A 67 -0.62 14.87 -12.25
CA GLU A 67 -0.50 13.43 -12.07
C GLU A 67 0.94 12.98 -11.78
N GLU A 68 1.92 13.58 -12.44
CA GLU A 68 3.33 13.27 -12.26
C GLU A 68 3.80 13.57 -10.84
N VAL A 69 3.21 14.59 -10.20
CA VAL A 69 3.49 14.95 -8.80
C VAL A 69 2.90 13.90 -7.86
N LEU A 70 1.70 13.39 -8.17
CA LEU A 70 1.06 12.32 -7.39
C LEU A 70 1.82 11.01 -7.52
N ALA A 71 2.22 10.63 -8.74
CA ALA A 71 3.03 9.44 -8.99
C ALA A 71 4.38 9.53 -8.26
N ALA A 72 5.08 10.67 -8.38
CA ALA A 72 6.34 10.90 -7.67
C ALA A 72 6.16 10.84 -6.15
N ALA A 73 5.05 11.36 -5.59
CA ALA A 73 4.77 11.27 -4.16
C ALA A 73 4.62 9.81 -3.69
N ILE A 74 4.00 8.95 -4.51
CA ILE A 74 3.90 7.51 -4.23
C ILE A 74 5.26 6.83 -4.27
N GLU A 75 6.01 7.05 -5.34
CA GLU A 75 7.33 6.44 -5.54
C GLU A 75 8.34 6.87 -4.48
N THR A 76 8.27 8.12 -4.02
CA THR A 76 9.17 8.67 -3.00
C THR A 76 8.71 8.41 -1.56
N GLY A 77 7.57 7.74 -1.38
CA GLY A 77 7.05 7.41 -0.05
C GLY A 77 6.50 8.62 0.73
N MET A 78 6.07 9.67 0.03
CA MET A 78 5.49 10.88 0.60
C MET A 78 4.00 10.71 0.96
N LEU A 79 3.62 9.51 1.41
CA LEU A 79 2.28 9.19 1.89
C LEU A 79 2.32 8.73 3.34
N HIS A 80 1.31 9.13 4.09
CA HIS A 80 1.18 8.79 5.50
C HIS A 80 -0.26 8.39 5.81
N VAL A 81 -0.40 7.28 6.55
CA VAL A 81 -1.70 6.85 7.09
C VAL A 81 -1.89 7.48 8.45
N ASP A 82 -2.97 8.24 8.60
CA ASP A 82 -3.44 8.76 9.87
C ASP A 82 -4.69 8.00 10.34
N CYS A 83 -4.61 7.41 11.53
CA CYS A 83 -5.71 6.69 12.15
C CYS A 83 -6.41 7.54 13.25
N GLY A 84 -6.07 8.83 13.35
CA GLY A 84 -6.67 9.79 14.27
C GLY A 84 -6.26 9.66 15.74
N ARG A 85 -5.79 8.48 16.19
CA ARG A 85 -5.31 8.24 17.56
C ARG A 85 -4.06 7.36 17.56
N ARG A 86 -3.26 7.46 18.63
CA ARG A 86 -2.02 6.66 18.81
C ARG A 86 -2.28 5.17 19.06
N SER A 87 -3.45 4.82 19.58
CA SER A 87 -3.88 3.44 19.80
C SER A 87 -5.25 3.26 19.15
N VAL A 88 -5.28 2.47 18.09
CA VAL A 88 -6.46 2.18 17.28
C VAL A 88 -6.47 0.69 17.00
N ASN A 89 -7.64 0.08 17.15
CA ASN A 89 -7.81 -1.30 16.71
C ASN A 89 -8.11 -1.33 15.20
N LEU A 90 -7.08 -1.61 14.40
CA LEU A 90 -7.21 -1.71 12.94
C LEU A 90 -8.14 -2.84 12.51
N SER A 91 -8.39 -3.85 13.36
CA SER A 91 -9.33 -4.94 13.06
C SER A 91 -10.80 -4.54 13.19
N THR A 92 -11.10 -3.33 13.65
CA THR A 92 -12.47 -2.79 13.73
C THR A 92 -12.58 -1.39 13.12
N LEU A 93 -11.55 -0.93 12.40
CA LEU A 93 -11.53 0.41 11.83
C LEU A 93 -12.21 0.40 10.45
N ASP A 94 -13.23 1.24 10.31
CA ASP A 94 -14.03 1.33 9.08
C ASP A 94 -13.57 2.45 8.14
N GLU A 95 -12.89 3.47 8.68
CA GLU A 95 -12.38 4.61 7.92
C GLU A 95 -10.91 4.89 8.26
N LEU A 96 -10.13 5.23 7.24
CA LEU A 96 -8.69 5.49 7.34
C LEU A 96 -8.35 6.78 6.61
N SER A 97 -7.63 7.70 7.25
CA SER A 97 -7.18 8.93 6.60
C SER A 97 -5.82 8.69 5.94
N LEU A 98 -5.69 9.09 4.68
CA LEU A 98 -4.43 9.04 3.93
C LEU A 98 -4.04 10.46 3.55
N HIS A 99 -2.83 10.82 3.96
CA HIS A 99 -2.23 12.13 3.70
C HIS A 99 -1.17 11.96 2.62
N VAL A 100 -1.35 12.64 1.49
CA VAL A 100 -0.35 12.76 0.42
C VAL A 100 0.39 14.08 0.63
N LEU A 101 1.66 13.99 1.04
CA LEU A 101 2.48 15.10 1.49
C LEU A 101 3.12 15.86 0.31
N ILE A 102 2.30 16.38 -0.58
CA ILE A 102 2.74 17.20 -1.72
C ILE A 102 2.68 18.70 -1.38
N GLN A 103 3.46 19.49 -2.12
CA GLN A 103 3.43 20.96 -2.06
C GLN A 103 2.50 21.54 -3.13
N PRO A 104 1.89 22.71 -2.89
CA PRO A 104 2.01 23.57 -1.71
C PRO A 104 1.13 23.15 -0.53
N LYS A 105 0.13 22.29 -0.77
CA LYS A 105 -0.84 21.84 0.24
C LYS A 105 -0.98 20.31 0.17
N PRO A 106 -0.92 19.60 1.32
CA PRO A 106 -1.13 18.16 1.33
C PRO A 106 -2.57 17.83 0.94
N ILE A 107 -2.74 16.71 0.25
CA ILE A 107 -4.06 16.13 -0.03
C ILE A 107 -4.39 15.20 1.11
N ILE A 108 -5.57 15.39 1.71
CA ILE A 108 -6.11 14.51 2.75
C ILE A 108 -7.33 13.84 2.13
N THR A 109 -7.33 12.51 2.11
CA THR A 109 -8.44 11.70 1.63
C THR A 109 -8.83 10.66 2.66
N TYR A 110 -10.09 10.27 2.65
CA TYR A 110 -10.65 9.28 3.56
C TYR A 110 -10.95 8.01 2.78
N LEU A 111 -10.39 6.89 3.22
CA LEU A 111 -10.61 5.59 2.66
C LEU A 111 -11.61 4.83 3.52
N THR A 112 -12.57 4.19 2.87
CA THR A 112 -13.62 3.40 3.51
C THR A 112 -13.31 1.91 3.38
N LEU A 113 -13.70 1.13 4.38
CA LEU A 113 -13.50 -0.32 4.38
C LEU A 113 -14.21 -0.95 3.18
N GLY A 114 -13.45 -1.69 2.37
CA GLY A 114 -13.97 -2.47 1.25
C GLY A 114 -13.94 -3.97 1.53
N ASN A 115 -14.54 -4.75 0.62
CA ASN A 115 -14.40 -6.20 0.64
C ASN A 115 -13.08 -6.59 -0.05
N VAL A 116 -12.24 -7.38 0.63
CA VAL A 116 -10.94 -7.82 0.10
C VAL A 116 -11.09 -8.66 -1.17
N GLU A 117 -12.17 -9.44 -1.28
CA GLU A 117 -12.46 -10.32 -2.41
C GLU A 117 -12.50 -9.57 -3.75
N ASP A 118 -12.98 -8.32 -3.73
CA ASP A 118 -13.09 -7.47 -4.92
C ASP A 118 -11.72 -7.00 -5.45
N TYR A 119 -10.67 -7.10 -4.63
CA TYR A 119 -9.34 -6.56 -4.94
C TYR A 119 -8.24 -7.62 -4.97
N VAL A 120 -8.60 -8.90 -4.86
CA VAL A 120 -7.67 -10.04 -4.97
C VAL A 120 -6.85 -9.97 -6.26
N GLY A 121 -7.47 -9.65 -7.40
CA GLY A 121 -6.77 -9.53 -8.67
C GLY A 121 -5.66 -8.46 -8.67
N GLN A 122 -5.88 -7.33 -7.99
CA GLN A 122 -4.88 -6.25 -7.89
C GLN A 122 -3.68 -6.68 -7.04
N LEU A 123 -3.95 -7.38 -5.94
CA LEU A 123 -2.89 -7.92 -5.10
C LEU A 123 -2.06 -8.98 -5.84
N ILE A 124 -2.66 -9.83 -6.68
CA ILE A 124 -1.90 -10.77 -7.55
C ILE A 124 -0.99 -10.00 -8.50
N GLU A 125 -1.50 -8.95 -9.14
CA GLU A 125 -0.72 -8.11 -10.07
C GLU A 125 0.50 -7.49 -9.38
N VAL A 126 0.31 -6.94 -8.18
CA VAL A 126 1.39 -6.33 -7.39
C VAL A 126 2.42 -7.37 -6.98
N ASN A 127 1.99 -8.54 -6.49
CA ASN A 127 2.93 -9.62 -6.14
C ASN A 127 3.71 -10.10 -7.37
N TYR A 128 3.05 -10.26 -8.51
CA TYR A 128 3.72 -10.66 -9.75
C TYR A 128 4.80 -9.65 -10.12
N LYS A 129 4.49 -8.35 -10.12
CA LYS A 129 5.45 -7.27 -10.39
C LYS A 129 6.65 -7.32 -9.47
N VAL A 130 6.40 -7.39 -8.15
CA VAL A 130 7.46 -7.48 -7.13
C VAL A 130 8.36 -8.70 -7.39
N CYS A 131 7.76 -9.88 -7.58
CA CYS A 131 8.51 -11.11 -7.86
C CYS A 131 9.32 -11.03 -9.16
N THR A 132 8.75 -10.47 -10.24
CA THR A 132 9.48 -10.34 -11.51
C THR A 132 10.64 -9.35 -11.43
N SER A 133 10.50 -8.25 -10.71
CA SER A 133 11.58 -7.27 -10.52
C SER A 133 12.78 -7.88 -9.78
N PHE A 134 12.54 -8.77 -8.81
CA PHE A 134 13.61 -9.49 -8.11
C PHE A 134 14.36 -10.48 -9.00
N VAL A 135 13.67 -11.12 -9.95
CA VAL A 135 14.30 -12.05 -10.90
C VAL A 135 15.20 -11.32 -11.90
N SER A 136 14.88 -10.07 -12.25
CA SER A 136 15.71 -9.27 -13.14
C SER A 136 16.96 -8.65 -12.49
N GLU A 137 16.99 -8.50 -11.16
CA GLU A 137 18.10 -7.86 -10.42
C GLU A 137 19.14 -8.85 -9.85
N SER A 138 18.94 -10.16 -10.00
CA SER A 138 19.80 -11.20 -9.42
C SER A 138 21.13 -11.43 -10.18
N LYS A 139 21.96 -10.40 -10.31
CA LYS A 139 23.43 -10.56 -10.53
C LYS A 139 24.27 -10.24 -9.29
N TYR A 140 23.67 -9.77 -8.20
CA TYR A 140 24.39 -9.56 -6.94
C TYR A 140 23.65 -10.22 -5.77
N GLN A 141 24.17 -11.38 -5.37
CA GLN A 141 23.79 -12.10 -4.17
C GLN A 141 24.14 -11.25 -2.93
N LYS A 142 23.19 -10.43 -2.47
CA LYS A 142 23.11 -10.06 -1.05
C LYS A 142 21.88 -10.74 -0.50
N ALA A 143 22.09 -11.54 0.55
CA ALA A 143 21.04 -12.23 1.27
C ALA A 143 20.04 -11.20 1.84
N VAL A 144 19.01 -10.91 1.06
CA VAL A 144 17.78 -10.32 1.58
C VAL A 144 17.03 -11.50 2.17
N ASP A 145 16.90 -11.53 3.49
CA ASP A 145 15.91 -12.39 4.15
C ASP A 145 14.54 -11.94 3.67
N VAL A 146 14.10 -12.49 2.54
CA VAL A 146 12.71 -12.42 2.12
C VAL A 146 11.98 -13.32 3.11
N ASN A 147 11.44 -12.70 4.16
CA ASN A 147 10.59 -13.38 5.11
C ASN A 147 9.24 -13.64 4.41
N VAL A 148 9.23 -14.64 3.53
CA VAL A 148 8.03 -15.23 2.98
C VAL A 148 7.38 -15.97 4.15
N MET A 149 6.47 -15.31 4.87
CA MET A 149 5.63 -16.01 5.83
C MET A 149 4.69 -16.94 5.05
N CYS A 150 5.18 -18.16 4.85
CA CYS A 150 4.52 -19.20 4.10
C CYS A 150 3.56 -19.92 5.05
N GLY A 151 2.29 -19.54 5.02
CA GLY A 151 1.21 -20.24 5.71
C GLY A 151 0.16 -20.68 4.69
N MET A 152 0.24 -21.93 4.22
CA MET A 152 -0.81 -22.54 3.42
C MET A 152 -1.99 -22.89 4.33
N THR A 153 -3.15 -22.30 4.08
CA THR A 153 -4.46 -22.98 4.14
C THR A 153 -5.51 -22.08 3.49
N ASP A 154 -6.20 -22.64 2.50
CA ASP A 154 -7.35 -22.16 1.74
C ASP A 154 -7.46 -20.65 1.41
N VAL A 155 -7.31 -20.36 0.10
CA VAL A 155 -7.65 -19.09 -0.59
C VAL A 155 -6.97 -17.82 -0.05
N THR A 156 -5.89 -17.96 0.71
CA THR A 156 -5.14 -16.80 1.21
C THR A 156 -4.13 -16.33 0.16
N LEU A 157 -4.38 -15.14 -0.36
CA LEU A 157 -3.52 -14.46 -1.30
C LEU A 157 -2.14 -14.18 -0.70
N PHE A 158 -1.09 -14.51 -1.45
CA PHE A 158 0.29 -14.28 -1.06
C PHE A 158 0.50 -12.78 -0.81
N PHE A 159 1.05 -12.41 0.34
CA PHE A 159 1.59 -11.07 0.58
C PHE A 159 3.10 -11.19 0.71
N CYS A 160 3.83 -10.97 -0.38
CA CYS A 160 5.27 -10.77 -0.30
C CYS A 160 5.55 -9.35 0.20
N ILE A 161 5.50 -9.14 1.51
CA ILE A 161 6.08 -7.94 2.13
C ILE A 161 7.59 -8.19 2.28
N ALA A 162 8.36 -7.89 1.24
CA ALA A 162 9.81 -7.89 1.34
C ALA A 162 10.23 -6.82 2.36
N THR A 163 10.63 -7.26 3.56
CA THR A 163 11.21 -6.34 4.55
C THR A 163 12.71 -6.29 4.29
N VAL A 164 13.21 -5.21 3.69
CA VAL A 164 14.66 -4.99 3.55
C VAL A 164 15.20 -4.65 4.94
N LYS A 165 15.77 -5.64 5.63
CA LYS A 165 16.67 -5.38 6.77
C LYS A 165 17.98 -4.87 6.18
N THR A 166 18.23 -3.56 6.29
CA THR A 166 19.59 -3.04 6.22
C THR A 166 20.34 -3.56 7.45
N LEU A 167 21.15 -4.60 7.27
CA LEU A 167 22.21 -4.91 8.22
C LEU A 167 23.17 -3.73 8.19
N GLY A 168 23.12 -2.92 9.26
CA GLY A 168 24.14 -1.90 9.55
C GLY A 168 25.51 -2.55 9.77
N PRO A 169 26.57 -1.71 9.75
CA PRO A 169 27.92 -2.04 9.27
C PRO A 169 28.59 -3.25 9.90
#